data_AF-A0A3C1PT92-F1
#
_entry.id   AF-A0A3C1PT92-F1
#
_cell.length_a   1.000
_cell.length_b   1.000
_cell.length_c   1.000
_cell.angle_alpha   90.00
_cell.angle_beta   90.00
_cell.angle_gamma   90.00
#
_symmetry.space_group_name_H-M   'P 1'
#
loop_
_entity.id
_entity.type
_entity.pdbx_description
1 polymer ?
#
loop_
_entity_poly.entity_id
_entity_poly.type
_entity_poly.pdbx_seq_one_letter_code
_entity_poly.pdbx_strand_id
1 'polypeptide(L)'
;MLRIILLASAAALFGCSGNYDQMDAWMGLSKQTVLESFDQQPDNIGRNVLGEWIQWRRHGEGACSDRFSFKNNRVVAYSSDCGTWGGLSAPVAPEAAR
;
A
#
# COMPACT_ATOMS: atom_id res chain seq x y z
N MET A 1 2.37 -15.80 36.90
CA MET A 1 2.36 -14.40 36.42
C MET A 1 3.28 -14.16 35.21
N LEU A 2 4.40 -14.90 35.06
CA LEU A 2 5.32 -14.77 33.91
C LEU A 2 4.76 -15.19 32.53
N ARG A 3 3.65 -15.95 32.50
CA ARG A 3 3.03 -16.46 31.24
C ARG A 3 2.07 -15.46 30.57
N ILE A 4 1.57 -14.47 31.30
CA ILE A 4 0.58 -13.52 30.76
C ILE A 4 1.28 -12.41 29.96
N ILE A 5 2.51 -12.07 30.33
CA ILE A 5 3.29 -11.00 29.70
C ILE A 5 3.70 -11.37 28.26
N LEU A 6 3.94 -12.66 27.98
CA LEU A 6 4.33 -13.14 26.65
C LEU A 6 3.20 -13.12 25.61
N LEU A 7 1.93 -13.24 26.03
CA LEU A 7 0.80 -13.20 25.09
C LEU A 7 0.43 -11.77 24.66
N ALA A 8 0.68 -10.77 25.50
CA ALA A 8 0.40 -9.37 25.18
C ALA A 8 1.33 -8.81 24.07
N SER A 9 2.55 -9.34 23.97
CA SER A 9 3.55 -8.89 22.97
C SER A 9 3.23 -9.35 21.55
N ALA A 10 2.54 -10.48 21.37
CA ALA A 10 2.17 -10.99 20.06
C ALA A 10 0.98 -10.23 19.44
N ALA A 11 0.05 -9.75 20.27
CA ALA A 11 -1.12 -8.99 19.80
C ALA A 11 -0.76 -7.61 19.21
N ALA A 12 0.38 -7.04 19.60
CA ALA A 12 0.86 -5.76 19.07
C ALA A 12 1.44 -5.84 17.65
N LEU A 13 1.74 -7.05 17.14
CA LEU A 13 2.36 -7.23 15.81
C LEU A 13 1.34 -7.41 14.69
N PHE A 14 0.07 -7.71 15.01
CA PHE A 14 -1.00 -7.85 14.01
C PHE A 14 -1.50 -6.51 13.46
N GLY A 15 -1.04 -5.38 14.02
CA GLY A 15 -1.34 -4.04 13.50
C GLY A 15 -0.34 -3.50 12.49
N CYS A 16 0.75 -4.22 12.22
CA CYS A 16 1.82 -3.79 11.29
C CYS A 16 1.81 -4.58 9.97
N SER A 17 1.07 -5.68 9.89
CA SER A 17 0.82 -6.36 8.61
C SER A 17 -0.36 -5.66 7.95
N GLY A 18 -0.08 -4.74 7.02
CA GLY A 18 -1.13 -4.25 6.12
C GLY A 18 -1.95 -5.41 5.55
N ASN A 19 -3.25 -5.20 5.37
CA ASN A 19 -4.12 -6.28 4.89
C ASN A 19 -3.76 -6.64 3.46
N TYR A 20 -3.07 -7.77 3.32
CA TYR A 20 -2.66 -8.32 2.04
C TYR A 20 -3.82 -8.46 1.06
N ASP A 21 -5.05 -8.76 1.52
CA ASP A 21 -6.22 -8.88 0.64
C ASP A 21 -6.57 -7.54 -0.02
N GLN A 22 -6.44 -6.43 0.72
CA GLN A 22 -6.63 -5.10 0.15
C GLN A 22 -5.49 -4.72 -0.79
N MET A 23 -4.26 -5.14 -0.48
CA MET A 23 -3.11 -4.87 -1.37
C MET A 23 -3.21 -5.65 -2.69
N ASP A 24 -3.65 -6.91 -2.62
CA ASP A 24 -3.84 -7.78 -3.78
C ASP A 24 -4.97 -7.28 -4.69
N ALA A 25 -6.05 -6.74 -4.11
CA ALA A 25 -7.16 -6.14 -4.86
C ALA A 25 -6.71 -5.01 -5.81
N TRP A 26 -5.59 -4.34 -5.53
CA TRP A 26 -5.03 -3.30 -6.40
C TRP A 26 -4.12 -3.84 -7.51
N MET A 27 -3.54 -5.03 -7.34
CA MET A 27 -2.52 -5.53 -8.25
C MET A 27 -3.07 -5.77 -9.65
N GLY A 28 -2.34 -5.33 -10.68
CA GLY A 28 -2.73 -5.50 -12.07
C GLY A 28 -3.79 -4.52 -12.59
N LEU A 29 -4.46 -3.74 -11.71
CA LEU A 29 -5.41 -2.71 -12.13
C LEU A 29 -4.74 -1.64 -12.99
N SER A 30 -5.53 -0.99 -13.84
CA SER A 30 -5.00 0.04 -14.74
C SER A 30 -4.70 1.35 -14.00
N LYS A 31 -3.76 2.15 -14.52
CA LYS A 31 -3.50 3.51 -13.98
C LYS A 31 -4.76 4.38 -13.96
N GLN A 32 -5.60 4.26 -14.97
CA GLN A 32 -6.87 4.99 -15.06
C GLN A 32 -7.83 4.56 -13.95
N THR A 33 -8.01 3.26 -13.73
CA THR A 33 -8.85 2.73 -12.65
C THR A 33 -8.40 3.23 -11.27
N VAL A 34 -7.08 3.30 -11.04
CA VAL A 34 -6.55 3.87 -9.79
C VAL A 34 -6.88 5.35 -9.68
N LEU A 35 -6.65 6.15 -10.74
CA LEU A 35 -6.96 7.58 -10.72
C LEU A 35 -8.44 7.87 -10.50
N GLU A 36 -9.34 7.07 -11.08
CA GLU A 36 -10.80 7.18 -10.91
C GLU A 36 -11.28 6.74 -9.52
N SER A 37 -10.45 6.03 -8.74
CA SER A 37 -10.79 5.57 -7.39
C SER A 37 -10.59 6.64 -6.31
N PHE A 38 -9.98 7.79 -6.66
CA PHE A 38 -9.73 8.89 -5.74
C PHE A 38 -10.45 10.15 -6.23
N ASP A 39 -11.18 10.82 -5.34
CA ASP A 39 -11.94 12.04 -5.65
C ASP A 39 -11.04 13.27 -5.86
N GLN A 40 -9.73 13.13 -5.66
CA GLN A 40 -8.76 14.22 -5.72
C GLN A 40 -7.56 13.84 -6.60
N GLN A 41 -6.89 14.87 -7.13
CA GLN A 41 -5.64 14.66 -7.87
C GLN A 41 -4.54 14.14 -6.94
N PRO A 42 -3.56 13.38 -7.49
CA PRO A 42 -2.40 12.97 -6.73
C PRO A 42 -1.60 14.14 -6.17
N ASP A 43 -1.10 13.99 -4.95
CA ASP A 43 -0.16 14.93 -4.35
C ASP A 43 1.21 14.88 -5.02
N ASN A 44 1.67 13.66 -5.33
CA ASN A 44 2.99 13.44 -5.90
C ASN A 44 2.92 12.42 -7.04
N ILE A 45 3.77 12.65 -8.02
CA ILE A 45 4.00 11.78 -9.16
C ILE A 45 5.49 11.74 -9.46
N GLY A 46 5.99 10.57 -9.84
CA GLY A 46 7.39 10.41 -10.17
C GLY A 46 7.69 9.10 -10.88
N ARG A 47 8.99 8.78 -10.98
CA ARG A 47 9.49 7.56 -11.61
C ARG A 47 10.62 6.96 -10.78
N ASN A 48 10.67 5.65 -10.66
CA ASN A 48 11.75 4.89 -10.01
C ASN A 48 12.02 3.58 -10.77
N VAL A 49 12.77 2.65 -10.17
CA VAL A 49 13.11 1.34 -10.76
C VAL A 49 11.90 0.45 -11.07
N LEU A 50 10.75 0.69 -10.43
CA LEU A 50 9.50 -0.04 -10.69
C LEU A 50 8.67 0.60 -11.82
N GLY A 51 9.09 1.75 -12.33
CA GLY A 51 8.36 2.52 -13.34
C GLY A 51 7.78 3.81 -12.77
N GLU A 52 6.65 4.24 -13.30
CA GLU A 52 5.96 5.43 -12.81
C GLU A 52 5.34 5.16 -11.44
N TRP A 53 5.24 6.16 -10.60
CA TRP A 53 4.51 6.04 -9.34
C TRP A 53 3.69 7.30 -9.07
N ILE A 54 2.62 7.10 -8.31
CA ILE A 54 1.65 8.13 -7.93
C ILE A 54 1.37 7.98 -6.44
N GLN A 55 1.21 9.08 -5.73
CA GLN A 55 0.91 9.08 -4.30
C GLN A 55 -0.15 10.12 -3.95
N TRP A 56 -1.06 9.72 -3.05
CA TRP A 56 -1.98 10.60 -2.35
C TRP A 56 -1.58 10.67 -0.88
N ARG A 57 -1.60 11.86 -0.30
CA ARG A 57 -1.40 12.12 1.12
C ARG A 57 -2.73 12.54 1.73
N ARG A 58 -3.06 11.96 2.88
CA ARG A 58 -4.17 12.39 3.71
C ARG A 58 -3.64 13.34 4.77
N HIS A 59 -4.17 14.56 4.78
CA HIS A 59 -3.81 15.60 5.74
C HIS A 59 -4.78 15.58 6.94
N GLY A 60 -4.27 15.71 8.17
CA GLY A 60 -5.06 15.68 9.41
C GLY A 60 -4.31 14.96 10.54
N GLU A 61 -4.95 14.78 11.70
CA GLU A 61 -4.42 13.87 12.73
C GLU A 61 -4.45 12.43 12.20
N GLY A 62 -3.31 11.73 12.26
CA GLY A 62 -3.13 10.44 11.58
C GLY A 62 -2.73 10.56 10.10
N ALA A 63 -1.98 11.62 9.75
CA ALA A 63 -1.47 11.84 8.40
C ALA A 63 -0.79 10.60 7.84
N CYS A 64 -1.17 10.23 6.63
CA CYS A 64 -0.75 9.00 5.97
C CYS A 64 -0.79 9.17 4.46
N SER A 65 -0.43 8.13 3.73
CA SER A 65 -0.30 8.14 2.29
C SER A 65 -0.59 6.78 1.67
N ASP A 66 -1.10 6.84 0.45
CA ASP A 66 -1.33 5.70 -0.43
C ASP A 66 -0.48 5.91 -1.68
N ARG A 67 0.40 4.96 -2.00
CA ARG A 67 1.31 5.03 -3.14
C ARG A 67 1.15 3.81 -4.03
N PHE A 68 1.05 4.06 -5.33
CA PHE A 68 0.95 3.06 -6.38
C PHE A 68 2.14 3.18 -7.34
N SER A 69 2.73 2.05 -7.72
CA SER A 69 3.76 1.95 -8.77
C SER A 69 3.23 1.17 -9.97
N PHE A 70 3.60 1.63 -11.16
CA PHE A 70 3.04 1.17 -12.44
C PHE A 70 4.14 0.73 -13.41
N LYS A 71 3.93 -0.43 -14.04
CA LYS A 71 4.70 -0.91 -15.20
C LYS A 71 3.69 -1.31 -16.29
N ASN A 72 3.91 -0.88 -17.53
CA ASN A 72 3.01 -1.17 -18.66
C ASN A 72 1.52 -0.83 -18.37
N ASN A 73 1.26 0.34 -17.78
CA ASN A 73 -0.06 0.82 -17.39
C ASN A 73 -0.82 -0.04 -16.34
N ARG A 74 -0.11 -0.91 -15.62
CA ARG A 74 -0.69 -1.77 -14.57
C ARG A 74 0.00 -1.56 -13.23
N VAL A 75 -0.75 -1.66 -12.13
CA VAL A 75 -0.21 -1.64 -10.77
C VAL A 75 0.70 -2.86 -10.57
N VAL A 76 1.95 -2.60 -10.20
CA VAL A 76 2.94 -3.64 -9.85
C VAL A 76 3.39 -3.56 -8.40
N ALA A 77 3.08 -2.46 -7.71
CA ALA A 77 3.28 -2.33 -6.27
C ALA A 77 2.31 -1.30 -5.68
N TYR A 78 1.85 -1.55 -4.46
CA TYR A 78 1.01 -0.64 -3.69
C TYR A 78 1.51 -0.60 -2.24
N SER A 79 1.68 0.57 -1.64
CA SER A 79 1.98 0.72 -0.22
C SER A 79 1.09 1.77 0.40
N SER A 80 0.65 1.51 1.63
CA SER A 80 -0.09 2.47 2.45
C SER A 80 0.56 2.54 3.82
N ASP A 81 0.55 3.72 4.44
CA ASP A 81 0.84 3.91 5.86
C ASP A 81 -0.39 4.44 6.64
N CYS A 82 -1.59 4.30 6.05
CA CYS A 82 -2.85 4.69 6.66
C CYS A 82 -3.40 3.61 7.63
N GLY A 83 -3.01 3.67 8.91
CA GLY A 83 -3.58 2.88 10.02
C GLY A 83 -3.14 1.40 10.06
N THR A 84 -3.93 0.51 10.71
CA THR A 84 -3.71 -0.97 10.83
C THR A 84 -3.52 -1.68 9.48
N TRP A 85 -3.86 -0.98 8.41
CA TRP A 85 -3.78 -1.40 7.01
C TRP A 85 -2.44 -0.98 6.36
N GLY A 86 -1.59 -0.30 7.11
CA GLY A 86 -0.35 0.30 6.69
C GLY A 86 0.79 -0.72 6.58
N GLY A 87 0.77 -1.51 5.51
CA GLY A 87 1.92 -2.33 5.14
C GLY A 87 3.03 -1.42 4.60
N LEU A 88 4.11 -1.25 5.37
CA LEU A 88 5.34 -0.53 4.95
C LEU A 88 6.11 -1.24 3.81
N SER A 89 5.56 -2.29 3.24
CA SER A 89 6.18 -3.14 2.21
C SER A 89 5.22 -3.25 1.05
N ALA A 90 5.51 -2.56 -0.07
CA ALA A 90 4.71 -2.75 -1.28
C ALA A 90 5.00 -4.15 -1.85
N PRO A 91 4.03 -5.10 -1.86
CA PRO A 91 4.24 -6.37 -2.52
C PRO A 91 4.47 -6.09 -4.01
N VAL A 92 5.54 -6.67 -4.56
CA VAL A 92 5.81 -6.62 -6.00
C VAL A 92 5.00 -7.73 -6.63
N ALA A 93 4.07 -7.39 -7.52
CA ALA A 93 3.33 -8.38 -8.28
C ALA A 93 4.34 -9.29 -9.01
N PRO A 94 4.21 -10.63 -8.92
CA PRO A 94 5.09 -11.52 -9.65
C PRO A 94 5.05 -11.16 -11.13
N GLU A 95 6.23 -11.08 -11.74
CA GLU A 95 6.35 -10.72 -13.15
C GLU A 95 5.53 -11.72 -13.96
N ALA A 96 4.42 -11.26 -14.56
CA ALA A 96 3.55 -12.13 -15.34
C ALA A 96 4.41 -12.83 -16.41
N ALA A 97 4.50 -14.15 -16.32
CA ALA A 97 5.28 -14.94 -17.24
C ALA A 97 4.65 -14.85 -18.64
N ARG A 98 5.28 -14.01 -19.47
CA ARG A 98 5.19 -13.88 -20.94
C ARG A 98 3.81 -13.70 -21.57
#